data_AF-A0A3D5TLX5-F1
#
_entry.id   AF-A0A3D5TLX5-F1
#
_cell.length_a   1.000
_cell.length_b   1.000
_cell.length_c   1.000
_cell.angle_alpha   90.00
_cell.angle_beta   90.00
_cell.angle_gamma   90.00
#
_symmetry.space_group_name_H-M   'P 1'
#
loop_
_entity.id
_entity.type
_entity.pdbx_description
1 polymer ?
#
loop_
_entity_poly.entity_id
_entity_poly.type
_entity_poly.pdbx_seq_one_letter_code
_entity_poly.pdbx_strand_id
1 'polypeptide(L)'
;MKWLILILIIVIGIVFALIDEIKVSAHPALFSVLLALALAVLAVGAFFFLRYLLKSSKKAKSQPNEEMAPPAPQPIKQEDLYEFYRVKTAGVTFNNDDGTSRQDLIRKMYYHEPPFEDKEAELALERYEYRGRPAYKVLVNDCQIGNLSKTDAEYVDANMDRFVTLCGAEIVGGDKPKDHFFDDVYDDDYDDTFSHRRYDDYDDDDIPLNWGFHFNIKFKK
;
A
#
# COMPACT_ATOMS: atom_id res chain seq x y z
N MET A 1 13.03 -16.13 20.86
CA MET A 1 12.78 -17.55 20.50
C MET A 1 12.68 -18.48 21.72
N LYS A 2 13.64 -18.50 22.66
CA LYS A 2 13.58 -19.40 23.85
C LYS A 2 12.34 -19.21 24.75
N TRP A 3 11.87 -17.97 24.92
CA TRP A 3 10.72 -17.66 25.78
C TRP A 3 9.38 -18.07 25.14
N LEU A 4 9.29 -18.04 23.80
CA LEU A 4 8.11 -18.47 23.06
C LEU A 4 7.92 -19.99 23.13
N ILE A 5 9.02 -20.75 23.07
CA ILE A 5 8.99 -22.21 23.22
C ILE A 5 8.52 -22.59 24.63
N LEU A 6 8.96 -21.85 25.64
CA LEU A 6 8.59 -22.11 27.04
C LEU A 6 7.10 -21.82 27.29
N ILE A 7 6.56 -20.74 26.71
CA ILE A 7 5.13 -20.42 26.74
C ILE A 7 4.31 -21.48 26.01
N LEU A 8 4.77 -21.94 24.84
CA LEU A 8 4.09 -22.99 24.07
C LEU A 8 3.97 -24.31 24.85
N ILE A 9 5.03 -24.72 25.54
CA ILE A 9 5.03 -25.95 26.36
C ILE A 9 4.05 -25.81 27.54
N ILE A 10 3.98 -24.64 28.18
CA ILE A 10 3.03 -24.38 29.28
C ILE A 10 1.59 -24.44 28.77
N VAL A 11 1.31 -23.81 27.62
CA VAL A 11 -0.03 -23.82 27.00
C VAL A 11 -0.44 -25.24 26.62
N ILE A 12 0.45 -26.03 26.01
CA ILE A 12 0.19 -27.43 25.68
C ILE A 12 -0.09 -28.24 26.96
N GLY A 13 0.67 -28.03 28.04
CA GLY A 13 0.45 -28.69 29.33
C GLY A 13 -0.93 -28.38 29.93
N ILE A 14 -1.37 -27.12 29.87
CA ILE A 14 -2.70 -26.71 30.34
C ILE A 14 -3.81 -27.37 29.50
N VAL A 15 -3.62 -27.45 28.18
CA VAL A 15 -4.58 -28.14 27.28
C VAL A 15 -4.66 -29.64 27.57
N PHE A 16 -3.53 -30.31 27.84
CA PHE A 16 -3.54 -31.73 28.21
C PHE A 16 -4.20 -31.98 29.57
N ALA A 17 -3.98 -31.11 30.57
CA ALA A 17 -4.63 -31.22 31.87
C ALA A 17 -6.15 -31.06 31.77
N LEU A 18 -6.63 -30.13 30.93
CA LEU A 18 -8.06 -29.95 30.66
C LEU A 18 -8.66 -31.16 29.93
N ILE A 19 -7.91 -31.81 29.02
CA ILE A 19 -8.37 -33.01 28.31
C ILE A 19 -8.58 -34.20 29.26
N ASP A 20 -7.73 -34.37 30.27
CA ASP A 20 -7.90 -35.45 31.25
C ASP A 20 -9.10 -35.22 32.19
N GLU A 21 -9.45 -33.98 32.50
CA GLU A 21 -10.71 -33.64 33.19
C GLU A 21 -11.95 -33.91 32.33
N ILE A 22 -11.85 -33.76 31.00
CA ILE A 22 -12.97 -33.97 30.07
C ILE A 22 -13.28 -35.46 29.85
N LYS A 23 -12.32 -36.38 30.05
CA LYS A 23 -12.61 -37.84 30.00
C LYS A 23 -13.55 -38.32 31.12
N VAL A 24 -13.69 -37.55 32.20
CA VAL A 24 -14.58 -37.86 33.34
C VAL A 24 -16.01 -37.31 33.12
N SER A 25 -16.19 -36.37 32.19
CA SER A 25 -17.47 -35.71 31.92
C SER A 25 -18.24 -36.36 30.75
N ALA A 26 -19.37 -37.00 31.05
CA ALA A 26 -20.21 -37.73 30.09
C ALA A 26 -21.14 -36.82 29.22
N HIS A 27 -20.68 -35.64 28.81
CA HIS A 27 -21.47 -34.70 27.99
C HIS A 27 -20.84 -34.42 26.61
N PRO A 28 -21.22 -35.17 25.56
CA PRO A 28 -20.56 -35.13 24.25
C PRO A 28 -20.67 -33.77 23.52
N ALA A 29 -21.67 -32.95 23.85
CA ALA A 29 -21.85 -31.62 23.23
C ALA A 29 -20.79 -30.59 23.67
N LEU A 30 -20.32 -30.67 24.93
CA LEU A 30 -19.30 -29.73 25.44
C LEU A 30 -17.93 -30.01 24.82
N PHE A 31 -17.62 -31.28 24.54
CA PHE A 31 -16.40 -31.68 23.84
C PHE A 31 -16.36 -31.14 22.41
N SER A 32 -17.47 -31.18 21.66
CA SER A 32 -17.51 -30.66 20.29
C SER A 32 -17.30 -29.15 20.21
N VAL A 33 -17.83 -28.38 21.17
CA VAL A 33 -17.67 -26.92 21.20
C VAL A 33 -16.24 -26.53 21.55
N LEU A 34 -15.62 -27.21 22.52
CA LEU A 34 -14.23 -26.97 22.91
C LEU A 34 -13.25 -27.37 21.81
N LEU A 35 -13.50 -28.48 21.10
CA LEU A 35 -12.69 -28.90 19.97
C LEU A 35 -12.79 -27.90 18.81
N ALA A 36 -14.00 -27.41 18.50
CA ALA A 36 -14.19 -26.39 17.48
C ALA A 36 -13.46 -25.08 17.83
N LEU A 37 -13.50 -24.66 19.10
CA LEU A 37 -12.76 -23.48 19.58
C LEU A 37 -11.25 -23.68 19.52
N ALA A 38 -10.75 -24.86 19.89
CA ALA A 38 -9.32 -25.18 19.79
C ALA A 38 -8.84 -25.15 18.34
N LEU A 39 -9.62 -25.71 17.40
CA LEU A 39 -9.30 -25.66 15.98
C LEU A 39 -9.34 -24.24 15.41
N ALA A 40 -10.29 -23.40 15.85
CA ALA A 40 -10.35 -21.99 15.46
C ALA A 40 -9.11 -21.22 15.95
N VAL A 41 -8.68 -21.43 17.19
CA VAL A 41 -7.47 -20.80 17.73
C VAL A 41 -6.21 -21.28 17.00
N LEU A 42 -6.12 -22.57 16.66
CA LEU A 42 -5.02 -23.10 15.85
C LEU A 42 -5.00 -22.54 14.43
N ALA A 43 -6.16 -22.36 13.79
CA ALA A 43 -6.26 -21.76 12.46
C ALA A 43 -5.83 -20.28 12.47
N VAL A 44 -6.25 -19.51 13.48
CA VAL A 44 -5.83 -18.12 13.67
C VAL A 44 -4.33 -18.05 13.95
N GLY A 45 -3.80 -18.92 14.82
CA GLY A 45 -2.36 -19.03 15.09
C GLY A 45 -1.55 -19.38 13.84
N ALA A 46 -2.02 -20.32 13.03
CA ALA A 46 -1.40 -20.69 11.76
C ALA A 46 -1.45 -19.55 10.74
N PHE A 47 -2.53 -18.77 10.69
CA PHE A 47 -2.65 -17.59 9.82
C PHE A 47 -1.64 -16.50 10.20
N PHE A 48 -1.51 -16.18 11.49
CA PHE A 48 -0.50 -15.22 11.97
C PHE A 48 0.93 -15.74 11.82
N PHE A 49 1.16 -17.04 12.02
CA PHE A 49 2.46 -17.68 11.80
C PHE A 49 2.86 -17.71 10.33
N LEU A 50 1.92 -17.98 9.42
CA LEU A 50 2.13 -17.91 7.98
C LEU A 50 2.46 -16.47 7.56
N ARG A 51 1.70 -15.48 8.01
CA ARG A 51 2.00 -14.05 7.79
C ARG A 51 3.38 -13.65 8.34
N TYR A 52 3.79 -14.20 9.49
CA TYR A 52 5.10 -13.97 10.07
C TYR A 52 6.23 -14.62 9.24
N LEU A 53 6.03 -15.84 8.71
CA LEU A 53 6.99 -16.51 7.85
C LEU A 53 7.14 -15.82 6.48
N LEU A 54 6.06 -15.29 5.89
CA LEU A 54 6.14 -14.45 4.69
C LEU A 54 6.95 -13.15 4.94
N LYS A 55 7.06 -12.71 6.19
CA LYS A 55 7.83 -11.51 6.59
C LYS A 55 9.32 -11.80 6.86
N SER A 56 9.74 -13.07 6.98
CA SER A 56 11.12 -13.45 7.30
C SER A 56 11.91 -13.98 6.10
N SER A 57 12.12 -13.13 5.09
CA SER A 57 13.20 -13.32 4.11
C SER A 57 14.16 -12.13 4.16
N LYS A 58 14.78 -11.93 5.33
CA LYS A 58 15.93 -11.04 5.52
C LYS A 58 16.90 -11.69 6.50
N LYS A 59 17.91 -12.39 5.97
CA LYS A 59 19.34 -12.40 6.38
C LYS A 59 20.05 -13.64 5.82
N ALA A 60 20.75 -13.47 4.70
CA ALA A 60 21.99 -14.21 4.48
C ALA A 60 23.13 -13.37 5.07
N LYS A 61 23.78 -13.92 6.10
CA LYS A 61 24.94 -13.34 6.78
C LYS A 61 26.18 -13.99 6.16
N SER A 62 26.97 -13.22 5.42
CA SER A 62 28.28 -13.66 4.93
C SER A 62 29.29 -13.63 6.07
N GLN A 63 29.97 -14.75 6.31
CA GLN A 63 31.18 -14.81 7.15
C GLN A 63 32.43 -14.46 6.30
N PRO A 64 33.44 -13.81 6.89
CA PRO A 64 34.69 -13.45 6.22
C PRO A 64 35.85 -14.41 6.55
N ASN A 65 36.62 -14.81 5.54
CA ASN A 65 38.08 -15.05 5.50
C ASN A 65 38.41 -15.71 4.13
N GLU A 66 39.53 -15.53 3.45
CA GLU A 66 40.84 -14.97 3.82
C GLU A 66 41.58 -14.54 2.52
N GLU A 67 42.71 -13.91 2.72
CA GLU A 67 43.43 -12.92 1.91
C GLU A 67 44.35 -13.48 0.80
N MET A 68 44.42 -12.77 -0.34
CA MET A 68 45.65 -12.60 -1.13
C MET A 68 45.60 -11.30 -1.95
N ALA A 69 46.74 -10.60 -2.00
CA ALA A 69 46.96 -9.18 -2.35
C ALA A 69 46.35 -8.64 -3.68
N PRO A 70 46.09 -7.31 -3.79
CA PRO A 70 45.19 -6.73 -4.79
C PRO A 70 45.86 -6.41 -6.13
N PRO A 71 45.23 -6.72 -7.29
CA PRO A 71 45.34 -5.85 -8.46
C PRO A 71 44.41 -4.65 -8.28
N ALA A 72 44.87 -3.45 -8.67
CA ALA A 72 44.13 -2.19 -8.50
C ALA A 72 42.65 -2.29 -8.94
N PRO A 73 41.68 -1.79 -8.17
CA PRO A 73 40.27 -1.85 -8.55
C PRO A 73 40.03 -1.00 -9.80
N GLN A 74 39.88 -1.66 -10.94
CA GLN A 74 39.10 -1.10 -12.04
C GLN A 74 37.66 -0.94 -11.52
N PRO A 75 36.98 0.19 -11.76
CA PRO A 75 35.60 0.36 -11.34
C PRO A 75 34.76 -0.75 -12.00
N ILE A 76 34.32 -1.71 -11.20
CA ILE A 76 33.34 -2.71 -11.61
C ILE A 76 32.11 -1.90 -12.02
N LYS A 77 31.82 -1.83 -13.33
CA LYS A 77 30.49 -1.49 -13.81
C LYS A 77 29.57 -2.57 -13.23
N GLN A 78 28.96 -2.29 -12.08
CA GLN A 78 27.82 -3.07 -11.62
C GLN A 78 26.75 -2.87 -12.69
N GLU A 79 26.53 -3.88 -13.53
CA GLU A 79 25.37 -3.86 -14.41
C GLU A 79 24.14 -3.78 -13.52
N ASP A 80 23.33 -2.73 -13.70
CA ASP A 80 22.08 -2.58 -12.96
C ASP A 80 21.19 -3.81 -13.23
N LEU A 81 21.13 -4.73 -12.27
CA LEU A 81 20.36 -5.99 -12.31
C LEU A 81 18.84 -5.77 -12.46
N TYR A 82 18.39 -4.51 -12.40
CA TYR A 82 17.00 -4.14 -12.37
C TYR A 82 16.68 -3.08 -13.42
N GLU A 83 15.45 -3.13 -13.89
CA GLU A 83 14.79 -2.14 -14.73
C GLU A 83 13.69 -1.49 -13.89
N PHE A 84 13.61 -0.15 -13.92
CA PHE A 84 12.57 0.62 -13.25
C PHE A 84 11.68 1.25 -14.30
N TYR A 85 10.48 0.69 -14.44
CA TYR A 85 9.48 1.14 -15.41
C TYR A 85 8.54 2.14 -14.73
N ARG A 86 8.61 3.41 -15.14
CA ARG A 86 7.79 4.49 -14.57
C ARG A 86 6.37 4.45 -15.15
N VAL A 87 5.38 4.43 -14.26
CA VAL A 87 3.96 4.39 -14.59
C VAL A 87 3.29 5.71 -14.19
N LYS A 88 2.43 6.21 -15.07
CA LYS A 88 1.44 7.25 -14.73
C LYS A 88 0.08 6.58 -14.58
N THR A 89 -0.53 6.69 -13.40
CA THR A 89 -1.84 6.08 -13.16
C THR A 89 -2.90 6.75 -14.02
N ALA A 90 -3.65 5.94 -14.77
CA ALA A 90 -4.74 6.39 -15.63
C ALA A 90 -6.10 6.32 -14.90
N GLY A 91 -7.04 7.14 -15.37
CA GLY A 91 -8.42 7.10 -14.89
C GLY A 91 -8.61 7.58 -13.44
N VAL A 92 -7.69 8.41 -12.94
CA VAL A 92 -7.71 9.00 -11.58
C VAL A 92 -8.87 9.98 -11.35
N THR A 93 -9.51 10.48 -12.41
CA THR A 93 -10.64 11.41 -12.35
C THR A 93 -12.01 10.72 -12.37
N PHE A 94 -12.05 9.41 -12.59
CA PHE A 94 -13.29 8.63 -12.56
C PHE A 94 -13.57 8.14 -11.14
N ASN A 95 -14.84 7.91 -10.82
CA ASN A 95 -15.21 7.23 -9.59
C ASN A 95 -14.97 5.71 -9.72
N ASN A 96 -14.81 5.05 -8.57
CA ASN A 96 -14.91 3.60 -8.46
C ASN A 96 -16.37 3.13 -8.62
N ASP A 97 -16.54 1.83 -8.85
CA ASP A 97 -17.86 1.21 -9.09
C ASP A 97 -18.81 1.36 -7.89
N ASP A 98 -18.27 1.51 -6.68
CA ASP A 98 -18.99 1.77 -5.43
C ASP A 98 -19.36 3.26 -5.24
N GLY A 99 -18.98 4.13 -6.17
CA GLY A 99 -19.19 5.58 -6.13
C GLY A 99 -18.07 6.37 -5.44
N THR A 100 -17.06 5.70 -4.87
CA THR A 100 -15.93 6.38 -4.20
C THR A 100 -15.12 7.22 -5.21
N SER A 101 -14.86 8.49 -4.88
CA SER A 101 -14.06 9.39 -5.72
C SER A 101 -12.57 9.06 -5.60
N ARG A 102 -11.94 8.73 -6.73
CA ARG A 102 -10.48 8.49 -6.79
C ARG A 102 -9.68 9.76 -6.50
N GLN A 103 -10.18 10.92 -6.92
CA GLN A 103 -9.56 12.20 -6.59
C GLN A 103 -9.55 12.46 -5.08
N ASP A 104 -10.66 12.15 -4.38
CA ASP A 104 -10.72 12.29 -2.93
C ASP A 104 -9.78 11.31 -2.22
N LEU A 105 -9.66 10.06 -2.71
CA LEU A 105 -8.67 9.11 -2.19
C LEU A 105 -7.23 9.62 -2.36
N ILE A 106 -6.88 10.18 -3.53
CA ILE A 106 -5.52 10.72 -3.74
C ILE A 106 -5.27 11.96 -2.88
N ARG A 107 -6.26 12.84 -2.74
CA ARG A 107 -6.22 13.98 -1.80
C ARG A 107 -6.00 13.49 -0.36
N LYS A 108 -6.74 12.48 0.09
CA LYS A 108 -6.60 11.86 1.42
C LYS A 108 -5.21 11.26 1.63
N MET A 109 -4.65 10.58 0.62
CA MET A 109 -3.26 10.10 0.68
C MET A 109 -2.27 11.24 0.87
N TYR A 110 -2.46 12.37 0.19
CA TYR A 110 -1.58 13.53 0.30
C TYR A 110 -1.63 14.17 1.69
N TYR A 111 -2.82 14.30 2.27
CA TYR A 111 -3.00 14.86 3.62
C TYR A 111 -2.88 13.84 4.76
N HIS A 112 -2.56 12.57 4.45
CA HIS A 112 -2.50 11.47 5.44
C HIS A 112 -3.81 11.30 6.24
N GLU A 113 -4.94 11.45 5.57
CA GLU A 113 -6.29 11.23 6.12
C GLU A 113 -6.70 9.76 6.00
N PRO A 114 -7.64 9.27 6.83
CA PRO A 114 -8.19 7.92 6.71
C PRO A 114 -8.66 7.58 5.28
N PRO A 115 -8.30 6.40 4.73
CA PRO A 115 -7.60 5.26 5.34
C PRO A 115 -6.05 5.23 5.11
N PHE A 116 -5.42 6.40 4.98
CA PHE A 116 -4.00 6.56 4.61
C PHE A 116 -3.16 7.28 5.69
N GLU A 117 -3.55 7.13 6.96
CA GLU A 117 -2.84 7.72 8.09
C GLU A 117 -1.45 7.10 8.29
N ASP A 118 -1.29 5.84 7.86
CA ASP A 118 -0.04 5.11 7.94
C ASP A 118 0.98 5.61 6.92
N LYS A 119 2.21 5.85 7.39
CA LYS A 119 3.34 6.28 6.54
C LYS A 119 3.80 5.23 5.52
N GLU A 120 3.39 3.97 5.70
CA GLU A 120 3.77 2.84 4.85
C GLU A 120 2.56 2.30 4.09
N ALA A 121 1.91 3.16 3.29
CA ALA A 121 0.77 2.75 2.48
C ALA A 121 1.15 1.61 1.51
N GLU A 122 0.32 0.57 1.44
CA GLU A 122 0.55 -0.62 0.63
C GLU A 122 0.09 -0.39 -0.81
N LEU A 123 1.04 -0.21 -1.73
CA LEU A 123 0.79 -0.11 -3.16
C LEU A 123 0.72 -1.52 -3.78
N ALA A 124 -0.37 -1.79 -4.52
CA ALA A 124 -0.60 -3.06 -5.20
C ALA A 124 -1.17 -2.89 -6.62
N LEU A 125 -1.03 -3.95 -7.42
CA LEU A 125 -1.68 -4.10 -8.72
C LEU A 125 -2.61 -5.31 -8.69
N GLU A 126 -3.87 -5.14 -9.07
CA GLU A 126 -4.84 -6.23 -9.21
C GLU A 126 -5.18 -6.42 -10.69
N ARG A 127 -4.83 -7.60 -11.23
CA ARG A 127 -5.11 -7.96 -12.62
C ARG A 127 -6.59 -8.24 -12.82
N TYR A 128 -7.14 -7.72 -13.90
CA TYR A 128 -8.47 -8.06 -14.42
C TYR A 128 -8.47 -8.07 -15.95
N GLU A 129 -9.62 -8.34 -16.55
CA GLU A 129 -9.80 -8.29 -18.00
C GLU A 129 -10.74 -7.14 -18.39
N TYR A 130 -10.33 -6.33 -19.36
CA TYR A 130 -11.16 -5.29 -19.94
C TYR A 130 -11.23 -5.46 -21.46
N ARG A 131 -12.41 -5.80 -21.97
CA ARG A 131 -12.67 -6.01 -23.40
C ARG A 131 -11.70 -7.01 -24.04
N GLY A 132 -11.45 -8.16 -23.40
CA GLY A 132 -10.58 -9.20 -23.92
C GLY A 132 -9.08 -8.93 -23.78
N ARG A 133 -8.68 -7.93 -22.99
CA ARG A 133 -7.28 -7.54 -22.80
C ARG A 133 -6.90 -7.48 -21.31
N PRO A 134 -5.64 -7.75 -20.95
CA PRO A 134 -5.17 -7.58 -19.58
C PRO A 134 -5.29 -6.11 -19.17
N ALA A 135 -5.78 -5.90 -17.96
CA ALA A 135 -5.87 -4.61 -17.31
C ALA A 135 -5.48 -4.76 -15.84
N TYR A 136 -5.09 -3.66 -15.20
CA TYR A 136 -4.64 -3.68 -13.81
C TYR A 136 -5.21 -2.48 -13.07
N LYS A 137 -5.89 -2.74 -11.95
CA LYS A 137 -6.25 -1.70 -10.98
C LYS A 137 -4.98 -1.31 -10.23
N VAL A 138 -4.82 -0.02 -9.97
CA VAL A 138 -3.80 0.50 -9.05
C VAL A 138 -4.48 0.73 -7.71
N LEU A 139 -4.00 0.04 -6.68
CA LEU A 139 -4.57 0.02 -5.34
C LEU A 139 -3.57 0.60 -4.34
N VAL A 140 -4.05 1.40 -3.40
CA VAL A 140 -3.31 1.78 -2.20
C VAL A 140 -4.17 1.44 -1.00
N ASN A 141 -3.66 0.65 -0.04
CA ASN A 141 -4.44 0.15 1.11
C ASN A 141 -5.80 -0.42 0.68
N ASP A 142 -5.80 -1.29 -0.33
CA ASP A 142 -7.00 -1.90 -0.96
C ASP A 142 -7.99 -0.91 -1.62
N CYS A 143 -7.70 0.40 -1.62
CA CYS A 143 -8.51 1.40 -2.26
C CYS A 143 -8.04 1.60 -3.71
N GLN A 144 -8.93 1.41 -4.69
CA GLN A 144 -8.58 1.65 -6.09
C GLN A 144 -8.43 3.15 -6.34
N ILE A 145 -7.23 3.57 -6.72
CA ILE A 145 -6.90 4.97 -7.05
C ILE A 145 -6.86 5.22 -8.56
N GLY A 146 -6.86 4.15 -9.37
CA GLY A 146 -6.92 4.23 -10.83
C GLY A 146 -6.60 2.90 -11.50
N ASN A 147 -6.04 2.96 -12.70
CA ASN A 147 -5.65 1.80 -13.49
C ASN A 147 -4.30 2.06 -14.18
N LEU A 148 -3.61 0.99 -14.58
CA LEU A 148 -2.57 1.11 -15.59
C LEU A 148 -3.16 1.60 -16.91
N SER A 149 -2.40 2.40 -17.65
CA SER A 149 -2.78 2.68 -19.04
C SER A 149 -2.77 1.37 -19.84
N LYS A 150 -3.46 1.35 -20.98
CA LYS A 150 -3.49 0.17 -21.85
C LYS A 150 -2.08 -0.31 -22.22
N THR A 151 -1.20 0.62 -22.59
CA THR A 151 0.18 0.32 -22.97
C THR A 151 0.98 -0.23 -21.79
N ASP A 152 0.85 0.39 -20.61
CA ASP A 152 1.55 -0.08 -19.41
C ASP A 152 1.04 -1.46 -18.99
N ALA A 153 -0.28 -1.70 -19.05
CA ALA A 153 -0.88 -2.98 -18.73
C ALA A 153 -0.38 -4.10 -19.65
N GLU A 154 -0.32 -3.86 -20.97
CA GLU A 154 0.20 -4.83 -21.94
C GLU A 154 1.70 -5.11 -21.70
N TYR A 155 2.51 -4.09 -21.39
CA TYR A 155 3.92 -4.26 -21.06
C TYR A 155 4.11 -5.05 -19.75
N VAL A 156 3.37 -4.70 -18.70
CA VAL A 156 3.44 -5.37 -17.40
C VAL A 156 3.00 -6.82 -17.49
N ASP A 157 1.92 -7.12 -18.22
CA ASP A 157 1.45 -8.49 -18.43
C ASP A 157 2.51 -9.35 -19.13
N ALA A 158 3.20 -8.78 -20.13
CA ALA A 158 4.25 -9.46 -20.88
C ALA A 158 5.57 -9.68 -20.10
N ASN A 159 5.79 -8.94 -19.01
CA ASN A 159 7.03 -8.99 -18.20
C ASN A 159 6.79 -9.43 -16.75
N MET A 160 5.62 -10.00 -16.46
CA MET A 160 5.22 -10.34 -15.09
C MET A 160 6.14 -11.40 -14.45
N ASP A 161 6.78 -12.26 -15.24
CA ASP A 161 7.78 -13.24 -14.81
C ASP A 161 9.04 -12.59 -14.21
N ARG A 162 9.32 -11.34 -14.59
CA ARG A 162 10.45 -10.53 -14.10
C ARG A 162 10.07 -9.59 -12.96
N PHE A 163 8.79 -9.55 -12.55
CA PHE A 163 8.30 -8.62 -11.54
C PHE A 163 9.00 -8.83 -10.18
N VAL A 164 9.41 -7.72 -9.55
CA VAL A 164 10.05 -7.72 -8.23
C VAL A 164 9.18 -7.02 -7.20
N THR A 165 8.84 -5.74 -7.43
CA THR A 165 8.05 -4.92 -6.50
C THR A 165 7.56 -3.65 -7.17
N LEU A 166 6.60 -2.98 -6.54
CA LEU A 166 6.24 -1.59 -6.80
C LEU A 166 7.04 -0.68 -5.85
N CYS A 167 7.45 0.51 -6.31
CA CYS A 167 8.22 1.44 -5.48
C CYS A 167 8.21 2.88 -6.02
N GLY A 168 8.64 3.83 -5.19
CA GLY A 168 8.82 5.23 -5.60
C GLY A 168 7.52 5.89 -6.01
N ALA A 169 6.45 5.66 -5.23
CA ALA A 169 5.18 6.31 -5.42
C ALA A 169 5.31 7.82 -5.15
N GLU A 170 4.69 8.63 -6.00
CA GLU A 170 4.60 10.08 -5.86
C GLU A 170 3.18 10.54 -6.19
N ILE A 171 2.70 11.52 -5.43
CA ILE A 171 1.48 12.26 -5.74
C ILE A 171 1.90 13.56 -6.41
N VAL A 172 1.22 13.91 -7.51
CA VAL A 172 1.52 15.11 -8.32
C VAL A 172 0.25 15.92 -8.55
N GLY A 173 0.39 17.21 -8.85
CA GLY A 173 -0.77 18.10 -9.04
C GLY A 173 -1.47 18.41 -7.72
N GLY A 174 -2.80 18.55 -7.78
CA GLY A 174 -3.63 18.91 -6.64
C GLY A 174 -3.83 20.41 -6.45
N ASP A 175 -4.64 20.76 -5.45
CA ASP A 175 -5.03 22.14 -5.18
C ASP A 175 -3.79 23.02 -4.88
N LYS A 176 -3.83 24.29 -5.30
CA LYS A 176 -2.95 25.29 -4.68
C LYS A 176 -3.18 25.19 -3.16
N PRO A 177 -2.12 25.12 -2.32
CA PRO A 177 -2.31 25.19 -0.89
C PRO A 177 -3.23 26.37 -0.60
N LYS A 178 -4.31 26.17 0.17
CA LYS A 178 -5.00 27.33 0.73
C LYS A 178 -3.98 27.96 1.66
N ASP A 179 -3.36 29.03 1.21
CA ASP A 179 -2.62 29.95 2.04
C ASP A 179 -3.45 30.11 3.31
N HIS A 180 -2.88 29.77 4.46
CA HIS A 180 -3.52 30.06 5.73
C HIS A 180 -3.81 31.56 5.68
N PHE A 181 -5.11 31.89 5.58
CA PHE A 181 -5.66 33.23 5.70
C PHE A 181 -4.83 33.96 6.76
N PHE A 182 -3.98 34.90 6.31
CA PHE A 182 -3.77 36.03 7.16
C PHE A 182 -5.17 36.62 7.32
N ASP A 183 -5.64 36.68 8.56
CA ASP A 183 -6.75 37.55 8.90
C ASP A 183 -6.22 38.98 8.75
N ASP A 184 -6.09 39.48 7.52
CA ASP A 184 -6.07 40.91 7.27
C ASP A 184 -7.48 41.39 7.60
N VAL A 185 -7.62 41.85 8.84
CA VAL A 185 -8.69 42.71 9.30
C VAL A 185 -8.76 43.89 8.33
N TYR A 186 -9.62 43.78 7.32
CA TYR A 186 -10.11 44.93 6.58
C TYR A 186 -11.28 45.52 7.37
N ASP A 187 -11.02 46.67 7.96
CA ASP A 187 -12.04 47.57 8.49
C ASP A 187 -12.89 48.07 7.31
N ASP A 188 -14.16 47.68 7.31
CA ASP A 188 -15.16 48.11 6.33
C ASP A 188 -15.65 49.53 6.66
N ASP A 189 -15.04 50.55 6.06
CA ASP A 189 -15.67 51.87 5.92
C ASP A 189 -16.22 52.03 4.49
N TYR A 190 -17.54 51.91 4.39
CA TYR A 190 -18.35 52.12 3.18
C TYR A 190 -18.24 53.55 2.61
N ASP A 191 -18.09 53.67 1.28
CA ASP A 191 -18.81 54.69 0.49
C ASP A 191 -19.08 54.14 -0.93
N ASP A 192 -20.30 54.40 -1.41
CA ASP A 192 -20.98 53.75 -2.52
C ASP A 192 -21.16 54.78 -3.65
N THR A 193 -20.40 54.68 -4.75
CA THR A 193 -20.69 55.43 -5.99
C THR A 193 -20.30 54.68 -7.28
N PHE A 194 -21.32 54.04 -7.85
CA PHE A 194 -21.66 53.86 -9.27
C PHE A 194 -20.58 54.00 -10.39
N SER A 195 -20.39 52.87 -11.10
CA SER A 195 -20.03 52.70 -12.52
C SER A 195 -18.58 52.93 -12.98
N HIS A 196 -17.83 51.83 -13.04
CA HIS A 196 -16.95 51.61 -14.19
C HIS A 196 -16.89 50.13 -14.56
N ARG A 197 -17.31 49.86 -15.79
CA ARG A 197 -17.08 48.65 -16.58
C ARG A 197 -15.64 48.16 -16.37
N ARG A 198 -15.48 47.07 -15.63
CA ARG A 198 -14.22 46.33 -15.54
C ARG A 198 -14.50 44.99 -16.20
N TYR A 199 -13.78 44.71 -17.29
CA TYR A 199 -13.58 43.34 -17.75
C TYR A 199 -12.79 42.69 -16.63
N ASP A 200 -13.50 42.10 -15.67
CA ASP A 200 -12.85 41.35 -14.60
C ASP A 200 -12.35 40.06 -15.21
N ASP A 201 -11.05 39.85 -15.02
CA ASP A 201 -10.30 38.64 -15.29
C ASP A 201 -11.19 37.40 -15.21
N TYR A 202 -11.22 36.62 -16.28
CA TYR A 202 -11.37 35.19 -16.06
C TYR A 202 -10.07 34.79 -15.36
N ASP A 203 -10.11 34.75 -14.04
CA ASP A 203 -9.14 34.03 -13.23
C ASP A 203 -9.14 32.58 -13.75
N ASP A 204 -8.30 32.31 -14.76
CA ASP A 204 -7.99 30.97 -15.29
C ASP A 204 -7.34 30.08 -14.19
N ASP A 205 -7.20 30.64 -12.98
CA ASP A 205 -6.67 30.05 -11.76
C ASP A 205 -7.66 29.16 -10.99
N ASP A 206 -8.95 29.16 -11.34
CA ASP A 206 -10.00 28.39 -10.65
C ASP A 206 -10.32 27.03 -11.31
N ILE A 207 -9.50 26.55 -12.26
CA ILE A 207 -9.60 25.16 -12.72
C ILE A 207 -9.01 24.28 -11.61
N PRO A 208 -9.82 23.45 -10.91
CA PRO A 208 -9.30 22.54 -9.90
C PRO A 208 -8.25 21.63 -10.55
N LEU A 209 -7.01 21.73 -10.07
CA LEU A 209 -5.92 20.92 -10.56
C LEU A 209 -6.13 19.48 -10.10
N ASN A 210 -6.31 18.58 -11.07
CA ASN A 210 -6.49 17.17 -10.76
C ASN A 210 -5.23 16.59 -10.10
N TRP A 211 -5.45 15.81 -9.05
CA TRP A 211 -4.43 15.00 -8.40
C TRP A 211 -4.04 13.82 -9.28
N GLY A 212 -2.74 13.56 -9.40
CA GLY A 212 -2.16 12.42 -10.09
C GLY A 212 -1.35 11.53 -9.15
N PHE A 213 -1.17 10.27 -9.56
CA PHE A 213 -0.37 9.29 -8.83
C PHE A 213 0.56 8.55 -9.78
N HIS A 214 1.86 8.61 -9.54
CA HIS A 214 2.86 7.89 -10.33
C HIS A 214 3.65 6.96 -9.43
N PHE A 215 4.22 5.91 -10.00
CA PHE A 215 5.10 4.98 -9.29
C PHE A 215 6.00 4.25 -10.29
N ASN A 216 6.91 3.43 -9.78
CA ASN A 216 7.76 2.57 -10.60
C ASN A 216 7.44 1.10 -10.35
N ILE A 217 7.48 0.31 -11.41
CA ILE A 217 7.49 -1.14 -11.35
C ILE A 217 8.94 -1.59 -11.53
N LYS A 218 9.45 -2.33 -10.54
CA LYS A 218 10.79 -2.88 -10.57
C LYS A 218 10.75 -4.27 -11.19
N PHE A 219 11.45 -4.44 -12.31
CA PHE A 219 11.68 -5.72 -12.96
C PHE A 219 13.13 -6.15 -12.79
N LYS A 220 13.39 -7.46 -12.74
CA LYS A 220 14.73 -8.01 -12.92
C LYS A 220 15.10 -7.93 -14.40
N LYS A 221 16.35 -7.64 -14.76
CA LYS A 221 16.83 -7.76 -16.16
C LYS A 221 17.11 -9.20 -16.56
#